data_AF-A0A3P6Q0P3-F1
#
_entry.id   AF-A0A3P6Q0P3-F1
#
_cell.length_a   1.000
_cell.length_b   1.000
_cell.length_c   1.000
_cell.angle_alpha   90.00
_cell.angle_beta   90.00
_cell.angle_gamma   90.00
#
_symmetry.space_group_name_H-M   'P 1'
#
loop_
_entity.id
_entity.type
_entity.pdbx_description
1 polymer ?
#
loop_
_entity_poly.entity_id
_entity_poly.type
_entity_poly.pdbx_seq_one_letter_code
_entity_poly.pdbx_strand_id
1 'polypeptide(L)'
;MEVYQTRLITFAGKEERSKRQCRAPLSDGSLCPRMDKHKCPIHGVIIDRDSMGFPTREQAQQASSKQAQPKEDEEYMRDLEAATGVDCRLENMRKGKRRVTKRREVPASQQVRQRLEVSYYHVWFH
;
A
#
# COMPACT_ATOMS: atom_id res chain seq x y z
N MET A 1 31.24 -2.49 -46.55
CA MET A 1 29.86 -1.96 -46.55
C MET A 1 28.99 -3.00 -45.89
N GLU A 2 28.53 -2.76 -44.67
CA GLU A 2 27.55 -3.63 -44.02
C GLU A 2 26.16 -3.38 -44.62
N VAL A 3 25.56 -4.42 -45.17
CA VAL A 3 24.23 -4.35 -45.77
C VAL A 3 23.22 -4.62 -44.66
N TYR A 4 22.58 -3.57 -44.15
CA TYR A 4 21.46 -3.72 -43.22
C TYR A 4 20.27 -4.34 -43.97
N GLN A 5 20.00 -5.61 -43.68
CA GLN A 5 18.87 -6.33 -44.30
C GLN A 5 17.65 -6.24 -43.39
N THR A 6 16.77 -5.28 -43.68
CA THR A 6 15.54 -5.05 -42.93
C THR A 6 14.52 -6.14 -43.25
N ARG A 7 14.07 -6.89 -42.24
CA ARG A 7 12.95 -7.84 -42.39
C ARG A 7 11.64 -7.05 -42.44
N LEU A 8 10.83 -7.28 -43.46
CA LEU A 8 9.46 -6.77 -43.55
C LEU A 8 8.53 -7.76 -42.85
N ILE A 9 7.88 -7.33 -41.76
CA ILE A 9 6.88 -8.13 -41.03
C ILE A 9 5.53 -7.47 -41.25
N THR A 10 4.68 -8.09 -42.07
CA THR A 10 3.31 -7.62 -42.31
C THR A 10 2.37 -8.13 -41.21
N PHE A 11 1.48 -7.26 -40.72
CA PHE A 11 0.47 -7.66 -39.74
C PHE A 11 -0.64 -8.47 -40.44
N ALA A 12 -0.68 -9.77 -40.21
CA ALA A 12 -1.62 -10.70 -40.86
C ALA A 12 -2.92 -10.91 -40.05
N GLY A 13 -3.45 -9.87 -39.40
CA GLY A 13 -4.57 -10.00 -38.46
C GLY A 13 -5.59 -8.87 -38.54
N LYS A 14 -6.67 -9.02 -37.77
CA LYS A 14 -7.59 -7.91 -37.47
C LYS A 14 -7.12 -7.21 -36.20
N GLU A 15 -7.03 -5.89 -36.24
CA GLU A 15 -6.69 -5.11 -35.06
C GLU A 15 -7.88 -5.10 -34.09
N GLU A 16 -7.78 -5.83 -32.99
CA GLU A 16 -8.77 -5.77 -31.92
C GLU A 16 -8.32 -4.77 -30.85
N ARG A 17 -9.04 -3.65 -30.75
CA ARG A 17 -8.86 -2.69 -29.65
C ARG A 17 -9.47 -3.26 -28.37
N SER A 18 -8.80 -3.03 -27.24
CA SER A 18 -9.35 -3.41 -25.94
C SER A 18 -10.62 -2.58 -25.65
N LYS A 19 -11.60 -3.21 -25.00
CA LYS A 19 -12.85 -2.55 -24.57
C LYS A 19 -12.78 -2.03 -23.14
N ARG A 20 -11.74 -2.42 -22.39
CA ARG A 20 -11.62 -2.18 -20.95
C ARG A 20 -10.45 -1.26 -20.62
N GLN A 21 -10.66 -0.44 -19.59
CA GLN A 21 -9.65 0.45 -19.03
C GLN A 21 -9.10 -0.13 -17.73
N CYS A 22 -7.87 0.25 -17.38
CA CYS A 22 -7.25 -0.14 -16.11
C CYS A 22 -8.04 0.35 -14.90
N ARG A 23 -8.55 1.59 -14.93
CA ARG A 23 -9.36 2.21 -13.86
C ARG A 23 -8.77 2.12 -12.45
N ALA A 24 -7.45 1.97 -12.32
CA ALA A 24 -6.80 2.07 -11.01
C ALA A 24 -6.97 3.49 -10.45
N PRO A 25 -7.20 3.67 -9.14
CA PRO A 25 -7.16 5.00 -8.54
C PRO A 25 -5.73 5.55 -8.60
N LEU A 26 -5.58 6.76 -9.13
CA LEU A 26 -4.32 7.52 -9.13
C LEU A 26 -4.17 8.33 -7.85
N SER A 27 -2.95 8.84 -7.60
CA SER A 27 -2.66 9.82 -6.53
C SER A 27 -3.58 11.04 -6.57
N ASP A 28 -3.96 11.45 -7.78
CA ASP A 28 -4.74 12.66 -8.02
C ASP A 28 -6.26 12.43 -7.82
N GLY A 29 -6.66 11.20 -7.46
CA GLY A 29 -8.05 10.79 -7.29
C GLY A 29 -8.77 10.43 -8.59
N SER A 30 -8.12 10.59 -9.76
CA SER A 30 -8.65 10.15 -11.04
C SER A 30 -8.46 8.63 -11.25
N LEU A 31 -9.15 8.06 -12.24
CA LEU A 31 -9.01 6.66 -12.62
C LEU A 31 -8.10 6.50 -13.84
N CYS A 32 -7.30 5.44 -13.86
CA CYS A 32 -6.34 5.18 -14.93
C CYS A 32 -7.05 4.99 -16.30
N PRO A 33 -6.81 5.87 -17.29
CA PRO A 33 -7.50 5.84 -18.58
C PRO A 33 -6.93 4.79 -19.55
N ARG A 34 -5.84 4.12 -19.18
CA ARG A 34 -5.07 3.23 -20.07
C ARG A 34 -5.89 2.00 -20.44
N MET A 35 -5.88 1.67 -21.74
CA MET A 35 -6.69 0.61 -22.37
C MET A 35 -5.80 -0.52 -22.92
N ASP A 36 -4.93 -1.11 -22.09
CA ASP A 36 -4.12 -2.24 -22.54
C ASP A 36 -4.94 -3.55 -22.55
N LYS A 37 -4.52 -4.56 -23.31
CA LYS A 37 -5.27 -5.84 -23.41
C LYS A 37 -5.18 -6.70 -22.15
N HIS A 38 -3.99 -6.81 -21.58
CA HIS A 38 -3.71 -7.75 -20.49
C HIS A 38 -3.15 -7.07 -19.23
N LYS A 39 -2.15 -6.20 -19.39
CA LYS A 39 -1.45 -5.57 -18.27
C LYS A 39 -1.27 -4.09 -18.53
N CYS A 40 -1.59 -3.28 -17.52
CA CYS A 40 -1.15 -1.91 -17.39
C CYS A 40 0.32 -1.91 -16.90
N PRO A 41 1.25 -1.19 -17.56
CA PRO A 41 2.64 -1.10 -17.13
C PRO A 41 2.84 -0.53 -15.72
N ILE A 42 1.87 0.24 -15.23
CA ILE A 42 1.95 0.92 -13.94
C ILE A 42 1.29 0.08 -12.84
N HIS A 43 0.08 -0.44 -13.10
CA HIS A 43 -0.77 -1.07 -12.07
C HIS A 43 -0.87 -2.60 -12.19
N GLY A 44 -0.17 -3.21 -13.14
CA GLY A 44 -0.19 -4.65 -13.36
C GLY A 44 -1.41 -5.14 -14.14
N VAL A 45 -1.93 -6.31 -13.79
CA VAL A 45 -3.01 -6.96 -14.54
C VAL A 45 -4.28 -6.11 -14.53
N ILE A 46 -4.89 -5.92 -15.70
CA ILE A 46 -6.15 -5.20 -15.81
C ILE A 46 -7.28 -6.13 -15.36
N ILE A 47 -7.93 -5.74 -14.27
CA ILE A 47 -9.09 -6.40 -13.65
C ILE A 47 -10.34 -5.54 -13.82
N ASP A 48 -11.51 -6.12 -13.55
CA ASP A 48 -12.78 -5.42 -13.75
C ASP A 48 -13.11 -4.57 -12.53
N ARG A 49 -12.93 -3.26 -12.69
CA ARG A 49 -13.21 -2.25 -11.66
C ARG A 49 -14.48 -1.48 -11.96
N ASP A 50 -15.16 -1.04 -10.91
CA ASP A 50 -16.34 -0.19 -10.97
C ASP A 50 -16.02 1.28 -11.29
N SER A 51 -17.03 2.17 -11.24
CA SER A 51 -16.89 3.61 -11.47
C SER A 51 -16.03 4.35 -10.45
N MET A 52 -15.74 3.74 -9.31
CA MET A 52 -14.88 4.31 -8.27
C MET A 52 -13.48 3.67 -8.27
N GLY A 53 -13.23 2.68 -9.13
CA GLY A 53 -11.94 2.00 -9.22
C GLY A 53 -11.79 0.80 -8.29
N PHE A 54 -12.88 0.34 -7.66
CA PHE A 54 -12.86 -0.84 -6.80
C PHE A 54 -13.06 -2.12 -7.64
N PRO A 55 -12.35 -3.21 -7.32
CA PRO A 55 -12.59 -4.51 -7.94
C PRO A 55 -14.04 -4.96 -7.75
N THR A 56 -14.62 -5.56 -8.78
CA THR A 56 -15.98 -6.12 -8.70
C THR A 56 -16.02 -7.25 -7.64
N ARG A 57 -17.14 -7.37 -6.89
CA ARG A 57 -17.27 -8.23 -5.70
C ARG A 57 -16.81 -9.69 -5.90
N GLU A 58 -17.05 -10.24 -7.09
CA GLU A 58 -16.64 -11.61 -7.44
C GLU A 58 -15.12 -11.81 -7.39
N GLN A 59 -14.34 -10.78 -7.76
CA GLN A 59 -12.87 -10.83 -7.72
C GLN A 59 -12.31 -10.54 -6.32
N ALA A 60 -13.00 -9.72 -5.53
CA ALA A 60 -12.59 -9.43 -4.16
C ALA A 60 -12.65 -10.67 -3.25
N GLN A 61 -13.67 -11.51 -3.43
CA GLN A 61 -13.85 -12.75 -2.64
C GLN A 61 -12.77 -13.80 -2.93
N GLN A 62 -12.29 -13.89 -4.18
CA GLN A 62 -11.20 -14.81 -4.55
C GLN A 62 -9.83 -14.38 -4.01
N ALA A 63 -9.63 -13.07 -3.78
CA ALA A 63 -8.42 -12.55 -3.17
C ALA A 63 -8.40 -12.82 -1.65
N SER A 64 -9.53 -12.63 -0.97
CA SER A 64 -9.62 -12.85 0.48
C SER A 64 -9.59 -14.33 0.87
N SER A 65 -10.12 -15.23 0.04
CA SER A 65 -10.14 -16.67 0.33
C SER A 65 -8.75 -17.32 0.31
N LYS A 66 -7.74 -16.67 -0.28
CA LYS A 66 -6.35 -17.17 -0.32
C LYS A 66 -5.50 -16.74 0.87
N GLN A 67 -5.99 -15.85 1.73
CA GLN A 67 -5.24 -15.30 2.87
C GLN A 67 -5.63 -15.91 4.23
N ALA A 68 -6.42 -16.99 4.26
CA ALA A 68 -6.69 -17.70 5.50
C ALA A 68 -5.60 -18.76 5.77
N GLN A 69 -4.42 -18.32 6.23
CA GLN A 69 -3.50 -19.17 6.99
C GLN A 69 -3.37 -18.60 8.41
N PRO A 70 -4.36 -18.84 9.28
CA PRO A 70 -4.54 -18.10 10.53
C PRO A 70 -3.62 -18.55 11.69
N LYS A 71 -2.65 -19.44 11.46
CA LYS A 71 -1.86 -20.06 12.55
C LYS A 71 -0.53 -19.38 12.83
N GLU A 72 0.14 -18.86 11.81
CA GLU A 72 1.45 -18.20 11.95
C GLU A 72 1.30 -16.78 12.55
N ASP A 73 0.12 -16.18 12.42
CA ASP A 73 -0.15 -14.82 12.88
C ASP A 73 -0.25 -14.72 14.41
N GLU A 74 -0.57 -15.79 15.15
CA GLU A 74 -0.76 -15.70 16.61
C GLU A 74 0.53 -15.53 17.41
N GLU A 75 1.60 -16.25 17.07
CA GLU A 75 2.88 -16.18 17.78
C GLU A 75 3.55 -14.82 17.55
N TYR A 76 3.56 -14.37 16.29
CA TYR A 76 4.07 -13.06 15.91
C TYR A 76 3.34 -11.91 16.65
N MET A 77 2.02 -12.02 16.80
CA MET A 77 1.25 -11.02 17.54
C MET A 77 1.59 -11.01 19.04
N ARG A 78 1.87 -12.17 19.67
CA ARG A 78 2.34 -12.21 21.06
C ARG A 78 3.71 -11.56 21.25
N ASP A 79 4.62 -11.76 20.30
CA ASP A 79 5.96 -11.15 20.36
C ASP A 79 5.89 -9.63 20.26
N LEU A 80 5.00 -9.11 19.38
CA LEU A 80 4.72 -7.68 19.28
C LEU A 80 4.10 -7.12 20.56
N GLU A 81 3.15 -7.82 21.17
CA GLU A 81 2.53 -7.46 22.44
C GLU A 81 3.57 -7.40 23.57
N ALA A 82 4.48 -8.38 23.63
CA ALA A 82 5.55 -8.43 24.63
C ALA A 82 6.56 -7.29 24.44
N ALA A 83 6.91 -6.95 23.19
CA ALA A 83 7.86 -5.88 22.88
C ALA A 83 7.29 -4.47 23.09
N THR A 84 6.00 -4.26 22.79
CA THR A 84 5.36 -2.94 22.86
C THR A 84 4.57 -2.70 24.14
N GLY A 85 4.20 -3.76 24.86
CA GLY A 85 3.33 -3.71 26.04
C GLY A 85 1.89 -3.28 25.73
N VAL A 86 1.48 -3.30 24.46
CA VAL A 86 0.13 -2.96 24.00
C VAL A 86 -0.54 -4.22 23.49
N ASP A 87 -1.72 -4.54 24.02
CA ASP A 87 -2.54 -5.65 23.57
C ASP A 87 -3.04 -5.38 22.15
N CYS A 88 -2.63 -6.21 21.20
CA CYS A 88 -2.86 -6.03 19.77
C CYS A 88 -4.12 -6.79 19.29
N ARG A 89 -4.84 -7.47 20.20
CA ARG A 89 -6.10 -8.15 19.88
C ARG A 89 -7.26 -7.15 19.68
N LEU A 90 -7.91 -7.25 18.52
CA LEU A 90 -8.98 -6.34 18.07
C LEU A 90 -10.27 -6.39 18.92
N GLU A 91 -10.49 -7.46 19.71
CA GLU A 91 -11.71 -7.61 20.52
C GLU A 91 -11.85 -6.57 21.63
N ASN A 92 -10.74 -5.95 22.05
CA ASN A 92 -10.68 -5.12 23.26
C ASN A 92 -10.91 -3.62 22.95
N MET A 93 -10.88 -3.24 21.66
CA MET A 93 -11.10 -1.87 21.20
C MET A 93 -12.57 -1.42 21.27
N ARG A 94 -13.52 -2.33 21.48
CA ARG A 94 -14.97 -2.03 21.51
C ARG A 94 -15.54 -1.74 22.90
N LYS A 95 -14.79 -1.98 23.98
CA LYS A 95 -15.26 -1.80 25.37
C LYS A 95 -14.21 -1.08 26.23
N GLY A 96 -14.02 0.22 26.02
CA GLY A 96 -13.07 1.01 26.83
C GLY A 96 -13.47 2.47 26.98
N LYS A 97 -14.14 2.79 28.09
CA LYS A 97 -14.55 4.13 28.52
C LYS A 97 -13.37 5.08 28.74
N ARG A 98 -13.68 6.38 28.70
CA ARG A 98 -12.87 7.51 29.18
C ARG A 98 -12.20 7.22 30.54
N ARG A 99 -10.90 7.52 30.64
CA ARG A 99 -10.21 8.44 31.59
C ARG A 99 -8.83 7.92 32.02
N VAL A 100 -7.83 8.78 31.85
CA VAL A 100 -6.86 9.28 32.84
C VAL A 100 -5.57 9.62 32.08
N THR A 101 -5.27 10.91 32.01
CA THR A 101 -3.98 11.46 31.58
C THR A 101 -2.87 10.94 32.49
N LYS A 102 -2.20 9.85 32.11
CA LYS A 102 -0.84 9.59 32.60
C LYS A 102 0.08 10.52 31.83
N ARG A 103 0.71 11.48 32.53
CA ARG A 103 1.90 12.17 32.00
C ARG A 103 2.87 11.07 31.58
N ARG A 104 3.12 10.95 30.28
CA ARG A 104 4.19 10.08 29.77
C ARG A 104 5.49 10.67 30.27
N GLU A 105 6.21 9.93 31.10
CA GLU A 105 7.61 10.24 31.33
C GLU A 105 8.32 10.08 29.99
N VAL A 106 8.89 11.18 29.52
CA VAL A 106 9.64 11.21 28.27
C VAL A 106 10.89 10.34 28.50
N PRO A 107 11.09 9.25 27.74
CA PRO A 107 12.24 8.38 27.91
C PRO A 107 13.53 9.20 27.80
N ALA A 108 14.55 8.88 28.59
CA ALA A 108 15.79 9.65 28.67
C ALA A 108 16.41 9.94 27.29
N SER A 109 16.24 9.02 26.32
CA SER A 109 16.67 9.17 24.94
C SER A 109 15.97 10.31 24.18
N GLN A 110 14.69 10.56 24.44
CA GLN A 110 13.94 11.69 23.86
C GLN A 110 14.32 13.02 24.51
N GLN A 111 14.66 13.03 25.81
CA GLN A 111 15.17 14.25 26.47
C GLN A 111 16.55 14.65 25.94
N VAL A 112 17.44 13.69 25.65
CA VAL A 112 18.74 13.95 25.03
C VAL A 112 18.55 14.53 23.63
N ARG A 113 17.64 13.99 22.81
CA ARG A 113 17.36 14.52 21.46
C ARG A 113 16.84 15.97 21.49
N GLN A 114 15.86 16.27 22.34
CA GLN A 114 15.33 17.63 22.48
C GLN A 114 16.39 18.64 22.95
N ARG A 115 17.30 18.22 23.85
CA ARG A 115 18.40 19.07 24.32
C ARG A 115 19.41 19.41 23.19
N LEU A 116 19.68 18.44 22.31
CA LEU A 116 20.58 18.64 21.16
C LEU A 116 19.96 19.52 20.08
N GLU A 117 18.64 19.41 19.86
CA GLU A 117 17.90 20.24 18.91
C GLU A 117 17.97 21.72 19.32
N VAL A 118 17.74 22.06 20.60
CA VAL A 118 17.84 23.44 21.09
C VAL A 118 19.26 24.00 20.99
N SER A 119 20.28 23.16 21.24
CA SER A 119 21.68 23.54 21.07
C SER A 119 22.05 23.82 19.62
N TYR A 120 21.41 23.17 18.65
CA TYR A 120 21.67 23.38 17.22
C TYR A 120 21.16 24.75 16.74
N TYR A 121 20.03 25.22 17.26
CA TYR A 121 19.47 26.53 16.92
C TYR A 121 20.23 27.71 17.52
N HIS A 122 20.94 27.51 18.64
CA HIS A 122 21.68 28.58 19.32
C HIS A 122 23.11 28.79 18.76
N VAL A 123 23.62 27.85 17.95
CA VAL A 123 24.92 27.95 17.27
C VAL A 123 24.78 28.53 15.86
N TRP A 124 23.57 28.55 15.30
CA TRP A 124 23.23 29.11 13.98
C TRP A 124 22.61 30.51 14.02
N PHE A 125 22.54 31.13 15.21
CA PHE A 125 22.06 32.49 15.41
C PHE A 125 23.02 33.27 16.31
N HIS A 126 24.27 33.40 15.85
CA HIS A 126 25.22 34.44 16.26
C HIS A 126 26.26 34.64 15.16
#